data_AF-A0A8K1FNV4-F1
#
_entry.id   AF-A0A8K1FNV4-F1
#
_cell.length_a   1.000
_cell.length_b   1.000
_cell.length_c   1.000
_cell.angle_alpha   90.00
_cell.angle_beta   90.00
_cell.angle_gamma   90.00
#
_symmetry.space_group_name_H-M   'P 1'
#
loop_
_entity.id
_entity.type
_entity.pdbx_description
1 polymer ?
#
loop_
_entity_poly.entity_id
_entity_poly.type
_entity_poly.pdbx_seq_one_letter_code
_entity_poly.pdbx_strand_id
1 'polypeptide(L)'
;MGRNKGRQCGGYTSKMERFTLQRLWQRQVSKVVTQRRQERVRVDVVKALMNARLKDDQVEQIKLKRIEAITTELQRSTTIQSFATLQDRCLHEIAKTFDLYSSTCPYTREFFGSFEPWMITRLSELTTAFKTMNDDNVLLLLQQTIDDLTIGFIRQEQSLALLVEDTEGKQQLTWQRSGNIFLGGHHEVESWDELDVEEVDLVQTQDDIHLRSLKLVSCRGLSVDFLARLTQIHPYIEHLEITDCFDAVDGEEGTAIMRQLVQWRSLKTLRLSWCSWLTTECLVAFAYQLLEPPASGLEELHVSHYFDVVEDYVRSIYEDLLPNLQVTL
;
A
#
# COMPACT_ATOMS: atom_id res chain seq x y z
N MET A 1 91.77 18.89 -46.28
CA MET A 1 91.37 19.42 -44.95
C MET A 1 90.31 18.52 -44.36
N GLY A 2 90.64 17.77 -43.31
CA GLY A 2 89.73 16.84 -42.64
C GLY A 2 88.80 17.54 -41.65
N ARG A 3 87.57 17.03 -41.51
CA ARG A 3 86.71 17.27 -40.36
C ARG A 3 85.99 15.98 -39.99
N ASN A 4 86.58 15.25 -39.05
CA ASN A 4 85.94 14.19 -38.29
C ASN A 4 84.98 14.84 -37.28
N LYS A 5 83.67 14.67 -37.45
CA LYS A 5 82.66 14.96 -36.42
C LYS A 5 82.00 13.66 -35.98
N GLY A 6 82.72 12.85 -35.22
CA GLY A 6 82.13 11.77 -34.44
C GLY A 6 81.30 12.37 -33.31
N ARG A 7 79.99 12.48 -33.49
CA ARG A 7 79.05 12.78 -32.40
C ARG A 7 79.05 11.60 -31.45
N GLN A 8 79.65 11.77 -30.27
CA GLN A 8 79.50 10.87 -29.15
C GLN A 8 78.01 10.74 -28.82
N CYS A 9 77.48 9.61 -29.22
CA CYS A 9 76.17 9.12 -28.86
C CYS A 9 76.26 8.72 -27.38
N GLY A 10 75.61 9.49 -26.49
CA GLY A 10 75.66 9.30 -25.05
C GLY A 10 75.55 7.83 -24.63
N GLY A 11 76.54 7.37 -23.86
CA GLY A 11 76.51 6.25 -22.90
C GLY A 11 76.15 4.83 -23.37
N TYR A 12 75.61 4.62 -24.57
CA TYR A 12 75.12 3.30 -25.00
C TYR A 12 76.06 2.66 -26.02
N THR A 13 76.45 1.42 -25.75
CA THR A 13 77.52 0.71 -26.46
C THR A 13 77.10 0.18 -27.83
N SER A 14 75.79 0.07 -28.12
CA SER A 14 75.32 -0.29 -29.46
C SER A 14 73.89 0.20 -29.81
N LYS A 15 73.57 0.24 -31.11
CA LYS A 15 72.19 0.48 -31.59
C LYS A 15 71.21 -0.59 -31.08
N MET A 16 71.67 -1.83 -30.94
CA MET A 16 70.87 -2.94 -30.44
C MET A 16 70.48 -2.74 -28.97
N GLU A 17 71.40 -2.21 -28.16
CA GLU A 17 71.15 -1.88 -26.77
C GLU A 17 70.06 -0.81 -26.63
N ARG A 18 70.10 0.24 -27.46
CA ARG A 18 69.04 1.27 -27.51
C ARG A 18 67.69 0.70 -27.89
N PHE A 19 67.63 -0.16 -28.90
CA PHE A 19 66.38 -0.78 -29.33
C PHE A 19 65.80 -1.70 -28.24
N THR A 20 66.67 -2.43 -27.53
CA THR A 20 66.28 -3.31 -26.43
C THR A 20 65.73 -2.52 -25.24
N LEU A 21 66.40 -1.42 -24.86
CA LEU A 21 65.93 -0.51 -23.81
C LEU A 21 64.60 0.17 -24.19
N GLN A 22 64.45 0.58 -25.45
CA GLN A 22 63.19 1.17 -25.93
C GLN A 22 62.02 0.17 -25.85
N ARG A 23 62.24 -1.10 -26.23
CA ARG A 23 61.21 -2.15 -26.11
C ARG A 23 60.86 -2.46 -24.65
N LEU A 24 61.85 -2.49 -23.74
CA LEU A 24 61.62 -2.68 -22.32
C LEU A 24 60.80 -1.53 -21.72
N TRP A 25 61.14 -0.29 -22.07
CA TRP A 25 60.38 0.89 -21.68
C TRP A 25 58.94 0.82 -22.20
N GLN A 26 58.72 0.51 -23.48
CA GLN A 26 57.37 0.36 -24.04
C GLN A 26 56.53 -0.70 -23.30
N ARG A 27 57.14 -1.83 -22.93
CA ARG A 27 56.47 -2.88 -22.13
C ARG A 27 56.14 -2.40 -20.72
N GLN A 28 57.05 -1.68 -20.06
CA GLN A 28 56.81 -1.13 -18.72
C GLN A 28 55.71 -0.05 -18.75
N VAL A 29 55.74 0.86 -19.72
CA VAL A 29 54.71 1.88 -19.89
C VAL A 29 53.35 1.23 -20.17
N SER A 30 53.28 0.22 -21.04
CA SER A 30 52.04 -0.51 -21.31
C SER A 30 51.45 -1.15 -20.05
N LYS A 31 52.30 -1.78 -19.20
CA LYS A 31 51.88 -2.34 -17.90
C LYS A 31 51.34 -1.27 -16.94
N VAL A 32 51.99 -0.12 -16.83
CA VAL A 32 51.53 0.98 -15.97
C VAL A 32 50.22 1.58 -16.48
N VAL A 33 50.06 1.70 -17.80
CA VAL A 33 48.83 2.21 -18.42
C VAL A 33 47.66 1.24 -18.19
N THR A 34 47.87 -0.07 -18.36
CA THR A 34 46.82 -1.06 -18.09
C THR A 34 46.46 -1.14 -16.61
N GLN A 35 47.45 -1.07 -15.71
CA GLN A 35 47.21 -1.03 -14.27
C GLN A 35 46.41 0.22 -13.86
N ARG A 36 46.80 1.41 -14.33
CA ARG A 36 46.05 2.66 -14.08
C ARG A 36 44.63 2.60 -14.64
N ARG A 37 44.43 1.96 -15.80
CA ARG A 37 43.09 1.75 -16.37
C ARG A 37 42.25 0.82 -15.49
N GLN A 38 42.84 -0.26 -14.97
CA GLN A 38 42.15 -1.16 -14.04
C GLN A 38 41.81 -0.48 -12.71
N GLU A 39 42.71 0.34 -12.17
CA GLU A 39 42.47 1.14 -10.97
C GLU A 39 41.35 2.16 -11.18
N ARG A 40 41.33 2.87 -12.33
CA ARG A 40 40.22 3.77 -12.68
C ARG A 40 38.89 3.04 -12.79
N VAL A 41 38.84 1.91 -13.50
CA VAL A 41 37.62 1.11 -13.62
C VAL A 41 37.13 0.65 -12.25
N ARG A 42 38.03 0.25 -11.33
CA ARG A 42 37.66 -0.09 -9.95
C ARG A 42 37.06 1.11 -9.20
N VAL A 43 37.67 2.29 -9.31
CA VAL A 43 37.16 3.52 -8.67
C VAL A 43 35.79 3.90 -9.26
N ASP A 44 35.60 3.79 -10.57
CA ASP A 44 34.34 4.10 -11.24
C ASP A 44 33.23 3.11 -10.82
N VAL A 45 33.55 1.81 -10.68
CA VAL A 45 32.61 0.80 -10.18
C VAL A 45 32.24 1.07 -8.72
N VAL A 46 33.20 1.37 -7.85
CA VAL A 46 32.92 1.72 -6.44
C VAL A 46 32.07 2.98 -6.35
N LYS A 47 32.36 4.00 -7.16
CA LYS A 47 31.56 5.22 -7.24
C LYS A 47 30.15 4.96 -7.74
N ALA A 48 29.99 4.08 -8.74
CA ALA A 48 28.68 3.66 -9.23
C ALA A 48 27.88 2.91 -8.16
N LEU A 49 28.50 1.99 -7.42
CA LEU A 49 27.87 1.27 -6.32
C LEU A 49 27.48 2.18 -5.15
N MET A 50 28.35 3.14 -4.79
CA MET A 50 28.02 4.15 -3.77
C MET A 50 26.86 5.04 -4.21
N ASN A 51 26.86 5.48 -5.48
CA ASN A 51 25.76 6.28 -6.03
C ASN A 51 24.45 5.50 -6.10
N ALA A 52 24.49 4.20 -6.44
CA ALA A 52 23.31 3.33 -6.40
C ALA A 52 22.76 3.21 -4.99
N ARG A 53 23.63 2.92 -4.00
CA ARG A 53 23.22 2.85 -2.59
C ARG A 53 22.63 4.16 -2.06
N LEU A 54 23.23 5.30 -2.40
CA LEU A 54 22.69 6.61 -2.02
C LEU A 54 21.32 6.89 -2.64
N LYS A 55 21.08 6.42 -3.87
CA LYS A 55 19.75 6.51 -4.49
C LYS A 55 18.74 5.61 -3.77
N ASP A 56 19.14 4.39 -3.41
CA ASP A 56 18.28 3.47 -2.65
C ASP A 56 17.91 4.06 -1.28
N ASP A 57 18.90 4.63 -0.56
CA ASP A 57 18.66 5.31 0.72
C ASP A 57 17.71 6.52 0.57
N GLN A 58 17.82 7.27 -0.53
CA GLN A 58 16.89 8.38 -0.84
C GLN A 58 15.48 7.88 -1.12
N VAL A 59 15.34 6.78 -1.87
CA VAL A 59 14.04 6.16 -2.15
C VAL A 59 13.38 5.69 -0.85
N GLU A 60 14.11 5.04 0.04
CA GLU A 60 13.60 4.62 1.35
C GLU A 60 13.21 5.81 2.23
N GLN A 61 14.00 6.89 2.26
CA GLN A 61 13.61 8.11 2.99
C GLN A 61 12.33 8.74 2.42
N ILE A 62 12.16 8.74 1.10
CA ILE A 62 10.94 9.24 0.47
C ILE A 62 9.74 8.37 0.87
N LYS A 63 9.88 7.03 0.84
CA LYS A 63 8.83 6.11 1.29
C LYS A 63 8.45 6.34 2.75
N LEU A 64 9.43 6.48 3.65
CA LEU A 64 9.18 6.76 5.07
C LEU A 64 8.42 8.07 5.27
N LYS A 65 8.82 9.14 4.57
CA LYS A 65 8.10 10.43 4.62
C LYS A 65 6.67 10.35 4.10
N ARG A 66 6.41 9.54 3.06
CA ARG A 66 5.05 9.30 2.56
C ARG A 66 4.19 8.59 3.60
N ILE A 67 4.72 7.53 4.18
CA ILE A 67 4.05 6.77 5.24
C ILE A 67 3.78 7.67 6.46
N GLU A 68 4.68 8.61 6.78
CA GLU A 68 4.44 9.61 7.82
C GLU A 68 3.31 10.57 7.45
N ALA A 69 3.32 11.13 6.24
CA ALA A 69 2.26 12.03 5.75
C ALA A 69 0.87 11.38 5.78
N ILE A 70 0.74 10.17 5.24
CA ILE A 70 -0.52 9.38 5.25
C ILE A 70 -1.02 9.21 6.69
N THR A 71 -0.12 8.88 7.62
CA THR A 71 -0.51 8.69 9.02
C THR A 71 -0.90 9.99 9.71
N THR A 72 -0.20 11.08 9.46
CA THR A 72 -0.59 12.37 10.02
C THR A 72 -1.96 12.82 9.54
N GLU A 73 -2.30 12.52 8.28
CA GLU A 73 -3.62 12.80 7.71
C GLU A 73 -4.71 11.93 8.36
N LEU A 74 -4.47 10.63 8.51
CA LEU A 74 -5.36 9.71 9.21
C LEU A 74 -5.51 10.03 10.70
N GLN A 75 -4.46 10.47 11.38
CA GLN A 75 -4.52 10.89 12.78
C GLN A 75 -5.33 12.18 12.97
N ARG A 76 -5.28 13.06 11.97
CA ARG A 76 -6.07 14.30 11.96
C ARG A 76 -7.56 14.03 11.77
N SER A 77 -7.94 13.02 10.99
CA SER A 77 -9.35 12.62 10.85
C SER A 77 -9.89 11.82 12.04
N THR A 78 -9.00 11.18 12.82
CA THR A 78 -9.36 10.31 13.96
C THR A 78 -9.24 10.98 15.33
N THR A 79 -8.96 12.29 15.39
CA THR A 79 -8.79 13.00 16.66
C THR A 79 -10.07 12.92 17.50
N ILE A 80 -9.96 12.40 18.74
CA ILE A 80 -11.11 12.22 19.63
C ILE A 80 -11.84 13.56 19.81
N GLN A 81 -13.12 13.61 19.45
CA GLN A 81 -13.95 14.77 19.73
C GLN A 81 -14.12 14.93 21.24
N SER A 82 -14.22 16.17 21.73
CA SER A 82 -14.34 16.46 23.17
C SER A 82 -15.54 15.78 23.86
N PHE A 83 -16.49 15.24 23.09
CA PHE A 83 -17.71 14.55 23.52
C PHE A 83 -17.71 13.04 23.23
N ALA A 84 -16.54 12.41 23.07
CA ALA A 84 -16.49 10.97 22.83
C ALA A 84 -16.98 10.16 24.05
N THR A 85 -17.85 9.19 23.77
CA THR A 85 -18.40 8.24 24.75
C THR A 85 -17.29 7.42 25.43
N LEU A 86 -17.58 6.83 26.59
CA LEU A 86 -16.62 5.95 27.27
C LEU A 86 -16.16 4.80 26.37
N GLN A 87 -17.08 4.23 25.58
CA GLN A 87 -16.76 3.15 24.64
C GLN A 87 -15.78 3.59 23.55
N ASP A 88 -15.96 4.77 22.93
CA ASP A 88 -15.02 5.29 21.92
C ASP A 88 -13.64 5.57 22.52
N ARG A 89 -13.58 6.06 23.77
CA ARG A 89 -12.31 6.23 24.49
C ARG A 89 -11.62 4.89 24.77
N CYS A 90 -12.38 3.87 25.17
CA CYS A 90 -11.83 2.52 25.35
C CYS A 90 -11.29 1.95 24.03
N LEU A 91 -12.03 2.07 22.93
CA LEU A 91 -11.57 1.66 21.60
C LEU A 91 -10.29 2.39 21.19
N HIS A 92 -10.17 3.67 21.54
CA HIS A 92 -8.97 4.44 21.28
C HIS A 92 -7.72 3.92 22.02
N GLU A 93 -7.86 3.57 23.30
CA GLU A 93 -6.74 2.99 24.07
C GLU A 93 -6.39 1.57 23.60
N ILE A 94 -7.40 0.77 23.24
CA ILE A 94 -7.19 -0.54 22.61
C ILE A 94 -6.45 -0.37 21.29
N ALA A 95 -6.86 0.59 20.46
CA ALA A 95 -6.25 0.85 19.16
C ALA A 95 -4.78 1.25 19.28
N LYS A 96 -4.42 2.09 20.26
CA LYS A 96 -3.02 2.50 20.51
C LYS A 96 -2.09 1.36 20.87
N THR A 97 -2.64 0.27 21.40
CA THR A 97 -1.89 -0.90 21.88
C THR A 97 -2.23 -2.16 21.09
N PHE A 98 -2.82 -1.99 19.90
CA PHE A 98 -3.40 -3.12 19.16
C PHE A 98 -2.37 -4.14 18.68
N ASP A 99 -1.13 -3.69 18.48
CA ASP A 99 0.04 -4.50 18.13
C ASP A 99 0.43 -5.51 19.21
N LEU A 100 -0.05 -5.33 20.45
CA LEU A 100 0.18 -6.24 21.56
C LEU A 100 -0.80 -7.43 21.60
N TYR A 101 -1.88 -7.40 20.81
CA TYR A 101 -2.86 -8.47 20.75
C TYR A 101 -2.53 -9.46 19.65
N SER A 102 -2.49 -10.76 19.98
CA SER A 102 -2.25 -11.83 19.00
C SER A 102 -3.54 -12.57 18.67
N SER A 103 -3.79 -12.79 17.37
CA SER A 103 -4.87 -13.65 16.89
C SER A 103 -4.71 -15.13 17.28
N THR A 104 -3.50 -15.56 17.66
CA THR A 104 -3.27 -16.94 18.10
C THR A 104 -3.91 -17.25 19.46
N CYS A 105 -4.04 -16.24 20.31
CA CYS A 105 -4.60 -16.38 21.66
C CYS A 105 -6.14 -16.53 21.60
N PRO A 106 -6.72 -17.62 22.16
CA PRO A 106 -8.15 -17.84 22.12
C PRO A 106 -8.93 -16.78 22.92
N TYR A 107 -8.42 -16.33 24.08
CA TYR A 107 -9.07 -15.29 24.88
C TYR A 107 -9.14 -13.95 24.17
N THR A 108 -8.06 -13.59 23.46
CA THR A 108 -8.02 -12.38 22.64
C THR A 108 -9.03 -12.49 21.49
N ARG A 109 -9.09 -13.63 20.81
CA ARG A 109 -10.09 -13.86 19.76
C ARG A 109 -11.51 -13.73 20.28
N GLU A 110 -11.83 -14.38 21.39
CA GLU A 110 -13.16 -14.31 22.02
C GLU A 110 -13.51 -12.87 22.44
N PHE A 111 -12.56 -12.14 23.03
CA PHE A 111 -12.76 -10.75 23.41
C PHE A 111 -13.10 -9.87 22.19
N PHE A 112 -12.30 -9.90 21.13
CA PHE A 112 -12.61 -9.13 19.91
C PHE A 112 -13.82 -9.68 19.16
N GLY A 113 -14.07 -10.98 19.26
CA GLY A 113 -15.28 -11.62 18.75
C GLY A 113 -16.55 -11.17 19.45
N SER A 114 -16.45 -10.56 20.64
CA SER A 114 -17.59 -9.99 21.38
C SER A 114 -17.97 -8.55 20.98
N PHE A 115 -17.20 -7.91 20.10
CA PHE A 115 -17.42 -6.52 19.72
C PHE A 115 -18.65 -6.37 18.82
N GLU A 116 -19.31 -5.22 18.86
CA GLU A 116 -20.36 -4.89 17.92
C GLU A 116 -19.75 -4.44 16.57
N PRO A 117 -20.46 -4.57 15.43
CA PRO A 117 -19.92 -4.23 14.11
C PRO A 117 -19.32 -2.82 14.03
N TRP A 118 -20.01 -1.81 14.60
CA TRP A 118 -19.52 -0.43 14.62
C TRP A 118 -18.21 -0.28 15.41
N MET A 119 -18.01 -1.09 16.46
CA MET A 119 -16.77 -1.09 17.25
C MET A 119 -15.61 -1.62 16.43
N ILE A 120 -15.85 -2.67 15.62
CA ILE A 120 -14.84 -3.21 14.71
C ILE A 120 -14.50 -2.21 13.60
N THR A 121 -15.51 -1.59 12.96
CA THR A 121 -15.30 -0.53 11.98
C THR A 121 -14.44 0.58 12.58
N ARG A 122 -14.84 1.10 13.74
CA ARG A 122 -14.11 2.16 14.44
C ARG A 122 -12.69 1.76 14.84
N LEU A 123 -12.52 0.54 15.35
CA LEU A 123 -11.22 0.01 15.72
C LEU A 123 -10.30 -0.15 14.50
N SER A 124 -10.84 -0.59 13.36
CA SER A 124 -10.10 -0.76 12.11
C SER A 124 -9.52 0.56 11.59
N GLU A 125 -10.28 1.66 11.71
CA GLU A 125 -9.82 3.01 11.39
C GLU A 125 -8.72 3.49 12.34
N LEU A 126 -8.96 3.34 13.66
CA LEU A 126 -8.03 3.82 14.68
C LEU A 126 -6.71 3.08 14.67
N THR A 127 -6.74 1.74 14.53
CA THR A 127 -5.54 0.91 14.47
C THR A 127 -4.72 1.17 13.22
N THR A 128 -5.38 1.50 12.11
CA THR A 128 -4.72 2.01 10.90
C THR A 128 -4.09 3.39 11.18
N ALA A 129 -4.84 4.34 11.75
CA ALA A 129 -4.31 5.67 12.07
C ALA A 129 -3.13 5.64 13.08
N PHE A 130 -3.11 4.67 13.99
CA PHE A 130 -2.02 4.47 14.94
C PHE A 130 -0.88 3.59 14.45
N LYS A 131 -1.00 2.96 13.27
CA LYS A 131 -0.02 2.00 12.74
C LYS A 131 0.23 0.81 13.68
N THR A 132 -0.80 0.38 14.39
CA THR A 132 -0.74 -0.75 15.34
C THR A 132 -1.31 -2.03 14.74
N MET A 133 -1.96 -1.95 13.58
CA MET A 133 -2.35 -3.11 12.78
C MET A 133 -1.13 -3.76 12.09
N ASN A 134 -1.07 -5.09 12.10
CA ASN A 134 -0.02 -5.90 11.49
C ASN A 134 -0.54 -7.27 11.03
N ASP A 135 0.33 -8.05 10.40
CA ASP A 135 0.04 -9.38 9.84
C ASP A 135 -0.52 -10.38 10.87
N ASP A 136 -0.14 -10.26 12.15
CA ASP A 136 -0.51 -11.19 13.22
C ASP A 136 -1.86 -10.87 13.88
N ASN A 137 -2.27 -9.60 13.86
CA ASN A 137 -3.46 -9.11 14.58
C ASN A 137 -4.63 -8.72 13.67
N VAL A 138 -4.41 -8.54 12.36
CA VAL A 138 -5.48 -8.18 11.41
C VAL A 138 -6.64 -9.18 11.41
N LEU A 139 -6.33 -10.46 11.63
CA LEU A 139 -7.34 -11.52 11.75
C LEU A 139 -8.35 -11.26 12.86
N LEU A 140 -8.00 -10.49 13.90
CA LEU A 140 -8.92 -10.12 14.97
C LEU A 140 -10.06 -9.22 14.48
N LEU A 141 -9.81 -8.40 13.45
CA LEU A 141 -10.80 -7.50 12.84
C LEU A 141 -11.64 -8.20 11.76
N LEU A 142 -11.14 -9.31 11.22
CA LEU A 142 -11.80 -10.08 10.15
C LEU A 142 -12.73 -11.18 10.70
N GLN A 143 -12.92 -11.26 12.03
CA GLN A 143 -13.74 -12.30 12.65
C GLN A 143 -15.24 -12.13 12.41
N GLN A 144 -15.69 -10.91 12.15
CA GLN A 144 -17.10 -10.57 12.04
C GLN A 144 -17.44 -10.01 10.66
N THR A 145 -18.70 -10.15 10.26
CA THR A 145 -19.26 -9.49 9.08
C THR A 145 -19.58 -8.04 9.42
N ILE A 146 -18.94 -7.11 8.70
CA ILE A 146 -19.16 -5.67 8.84
C ILE A 146 -19.41 -5.07 7.45
N ASP A 147 -20.05 -3.91 7.43
CA ASP A 147 -20.33 -3.12 6.23
C ASP A 147 -19.14 -2.23 5.83
N ASP A 148 -18.42 -1.69 6.81
CA ASP A 148 -17.30 -0.78 6.60
C ASP A 148 -16.01 -1.29 7.27
N LEU A 149 -14.95 -1.45 6.48
CA LEU A 149 -13.66 -1.98 6.94
C LEU A 149 -12.48 -1.15 6.44
N THR A 150 -11.57 -0.81 7.35
CA THR A 150 -10.27 -0.20 7.01
C THR A 150 -9.13 -1.13 7.41
N ILE A 151 -8.29 -1.52 6.45
CA ILE A 151 -7.11 -2.36 6.68
C ILE A 151 -5.86 -1.57 6.35
N GLY A 152 -4.91 -1.56 7.27
CA GLY A 152 -3.68 -0.79 7.18
C GLY A 152 -2.41 -1.61 7.39
N PHE A 153 -1.34 -1.26 6.70
CA PHE A 153 0.05 -1.65 7.02
C PHE A 153 0.37 -3.15 7.01
N ILE A 154 -0.46 -3.95 6.34
CA ILE A 154 -0.26 -5.38 6.15
C ILE A 154 0.86 -5.62 5.15
N ARG A 155 1.75 -6.56 5.43
CA ARG A 155 2.92 -6.87 4.59
C ARG A 155 2.77 -8.17 3.82
N GLN A 156 1.92 -9.06 4.31
CA GLN A 156 1.70 -10.38 3.74
C GLN A 156 0.25 -10.52 3.29
N GLU A 157 0.05 -10.77 1.99
CA GLU A 157 -1.28 -11.04 1.43
C GLU A 157 -1.98 -12.21 2.15
N GLN A 158 -1.22 -13.21 2.60
CA GLN A 158 -1.76 -14.40 3.30
C GLN A 158 -2.47 -14.04 4.61
N SER A 159 -2.09 -12.94 5.27
CA SER A 159 -2.78 -12.48 6.47
C SER A 159 -4.20 -11.99 6.20
N LEU A 160 -4.52 -11.70 4.94
CA LEU A 160 -5.85 -11.29 4.47
C LEU A 160 -6.66 -12.46 3.91
N ALA A 161 -6.22 -13.70 4.10
CA ALA A 161 -6.91 -14.89 3.60
C ALA A 161 -8.39 -14.90 3.99
N LEU A 162 -8.75 -14.58 5.24
CA LEU A 162 -10.16 -14.52 5.68
C LEU A 162 -11.03 -13.49 4.94
N LEU A 163 -10.42 -12.50 4.29
CA LEU A 163 -11.12 -11.52 3.47
C LEU A 163 -11.40 -12.05 2.06
N VAL A 164 -10.56 -12.97 1.55
CA VAL A 164 -10.56 -13.43 0.14
C VAL A 164 -10.71 -14.95 -0.03
N GLU A 165 -10.97 -15.68 1.04
CA GLU A 165 -11.30 -17.10 1.01
C GLU A 165 -12.80 -17.26 1.25
N ASP A 166 -13.47 -17.92 0.30
CA ASP A 166 -14.84 -18.38 0.48
C ASP A 166 -14.79 -19.54 1.47
N THR A 167 -14.90 -19.20 2.75
CA THR A 167 -15.13 -20.21 3.77
C THR A 167 -16.58 -20.66 3.59
N GLU A 168 -16.77 -21.73 2.82
CA GLU A 168 -17.98 -22.54 2.83
C GLU A 168 -18.26 -22.90 4.30
N GLY A 169 -19.14 -22.14 4.94
CA GLY A 169 -19.21 -22.13 6.39
C GLY A 169 -18.15 -21.24 7.03
N LYS A 170 -18.22 -19.92 6.77
CA LYS A 170 -18.46 -19.03 7.91
C LYS A 170 -19.56 -19.74 8.67
N GLN A 171 -19.18 -20.48 9.70
CA GLN A 171 -19.93 -20.45 10.92
C GLN A 171 -20.19 -18.96 11.08
N GLN A 172 -21.34 -18.50 10.59
CA GLN A 172 -22.36 -18.03 11.49
C GLN A 172 -22.08 -18.67 12.86
N LEU A 173 -21.10 -18.11 13.56
CA LEU A 173 -21.37 -17.41 14.79
C LEU A 173 -22.48 -16.41 14.44
N THR A 174 -23.67 -16.95 14.07
CA THR A 174 -24.92 -16.47 14.57
C THR A 174 -24.57 -16.24 16.01
N TRP A 175 -24.46 -14.97 16.34
CA TRP A 175 -24.77 -14.53 17.66
C TRP A 175 -26.08 -15.25 18.00
N GLN A 176 -25.97 -16.40 18.66
CA GLN A 176 -26.87 -16.69 19.74
C GLN A 176 -26.55 -15.63 20.76
N ARG A 177 -27.07 -14.43 20.49
CA ARG A 177 -27.42 -13.47 21.50
C ARG A 177 -28.38 -14.25 22.39
N SER A 178 -27.83 -14.93 23.38
CA SER A 178 -28.54 -15.09 24.63
C SER A 178 -28.89 -13.66 25.01
N GLY A 179 -30.18 -13.30 24.94
CA GLY A 179 -30.68 -11.97 25.23
C GLY A 179 -30.02 -11.42 26.49
N ASN A 180 -29.61 -10.14 26.53
CA ASN A 180 -30.55 -9.04 26.39
C ASN A 180 -29.88 -7.73 25.89
N ILE A 181 -30.34 -7.30 24.71
CA ILE A 181 -30.80 -5.96 24.24
C ILE A 181 -29.92 -4.70 24.35
N PHE A 182 -29.86 -3.96 23.22
CA PHE A 182 -30.05 -2.50 23.11
C PHE A 182 -30.77 -2.20 21.77
N LEU A 183 -31.78 -1.34 21.81
CA LEU A 183 -32.46 -0.75 20.64
C LEU A 183 -32.50 0.77 20.82
N GLY A 184 -31.99 1.50 19.83
CA GLY A 184 -32.63 2.71 19.32
C GLY A 184 -32.97 3.82 20.31
N GLY A 185 -31.96 4.32 21.00
CA GLY A 185 -31.99 5.63 21.62
C GLY A 185 -30.55 6.04 21.90
N HIS A 186 -30.09 7.16 21.37
CA HIS A 186 -28.87 7.81 21.84
C HIS A 186 -29.10 8.27 23.28
N HIS A 187 -29.10 7.34 24.24
CA HIS A 187 -28.91 7.65 25.64
C HIS A 187 -27.41 7.50 25.90
N GLU A 188 -26.74 8.64 26.05
CA GLU A 188 -25.41 8.69 26.64
C GLU A 188 -25.50 8.11 28.05
N VAL A 189 -25.17 6.83 28.20
CA VAL A 189 -25.02 6.20 29.52
C VAL A 189 -23.71 6.72 30.10
N GLU A 190 -23.80 7.73 30.98
CA GLU A 190 -22.64 8.36 31.63
C GLU A 190 -22.19 7.64 32.91
N SER A 191 -22.93 6.62 33.38
CA SER A 191 -22.67 5.95 34.67
C SER A 191 -22.96 4.44 34.63
N TRP A 192 -22.20 3.67 35.42
CA TRP A 192 -22.30 2.20 35.53
C TRP A 192 -23.55 1.72 36.28
N ASP A 193 -24.29 2.63 36.94
CA ASP A 193 -25.41 2.30 37.82
C ASP A 193 -26.79 2.23 37.10
N GLU A 194 -26.84 2.44 35.78
CA GLU A 194 -28.09 2.62 35.01
C GLU A 194 -28.52 1.40 34.16
N LEU A 195 -27.86 0.25 34.31
CA LEU A 195 -28.17 -0.97 33.56
C LEU A 195 -29.27 -1.79 34.27
N ASP A 196 -30.55 -1.42 34.09
CA ASP A 196 -31.68 -2.26 34.50
C ASP A 196 -31.89 -3.45 33.53
N VAL A 197 -32.06 -4.65 34.08
CA VAL A 197 -31.88 -5.95 33.38
C VAL A 197 -33.18 -6.55 32.84
N GLU A 198 -34.32 -5.88 32.93
CA GLU A 198 -35.62 -6.48 32.64
C GLU A 198 -36.39 -5.74 31.54
N GLU A 199 -36.85 -6.51 30.53
CA GLU A 199 -37.70 -6.16 29.38
C GLU A 199 -37.03 -5.52 28.15
N VAL A 200 -36.75 -6.33 27.12
CA VAL A 200 -37.09 -5.95 25.72
C VAL A 200 -37.33 -7.20 24.86
N ASP A 201 -38.37 -7.11 24.04
CA ASP A 201 -38.79 -8.11 23.05
C ASP A 201 -37.83 -8.22 21.85
N LEU A 202 -37.60 -9.46 21.40
CA LEU A 202 -36.69 -9.81 20.30
C LEU A 202 -37.43 -9.82 18.95
N VAL A 203 -37.11 -8.86 18.07
CA VAL A 203 -37.38 -9.00 16.63
C VAL A 203 -36.05 -9.30 15.93
N GLN A 204 -35.91 -10.52 15.40
CA GLN A 204 -34.82 -10.90 14.50
C GLN A 204 -35.06 -10.22 13.15
N THR A 205 -34.30 -9.18 12.81
CA THR A 205 -34.09 -8.82 11.41
C THR A 205 -32.83 -9.55 10.93
N GLN A 206 -33.03 -10.62 10.16
CA GLN A 206 -31.96 -11.22 9.35
C GLN A 206 -31.63 -10.24 8.22
N ASP A 207 -30.90 -9.17 8.53
CA ASP A 207 -30.24 -8.40 7.50
C ASP A 207 -28.90 -9.08 7.24
N ASP A 208 -28.73 -9.65 6.05
CA ASP A 208 -27.43 -10.17 5.60
C ASP A 208 -26.47 -8.98 5.48
N ILE A 209 -25.58 -8.83 6.48
CA ILE A 209 -24.57 -7.77 6.50
C ILE A 209 -23.49 -8.12 5.47
N HIS A 210 -23.38 -7.30 4.43
CA HIS A 210 -22.36 -7.39 3.40
C HIS A 210 -21.40 -6.20 3.48
N LEU A 211 -20.13 -6.44 3.16
CA LEU A 211 -19.11 -5.40 3.07
C LEU A 211 -19.45 -4.46 1.90
N ARG A 212 -19.65 -3.18 2.21
CA ARG A 212 -19.97 -2.11 1.26
C ARG A 212 -18.84 -1.10 1.10
N SER A 213 -18.07 -0.85 2.15
CA SER A 213 -16.93 0.07 2.13
C SER A 213 -15.66 -0.64 2.55
N LEU A 214 -14.64 -0.56 1.70
CA LEU A 214 -13.31 -1.09 1.99
C LEU A 214 -12.25 -0.03 1.74
N LYS A 215 -11.39 0.16 2.74
CA LYS A 215 -10.20 1.01 2.63
C LYS A 215 -8.95 0.16 2.86
N LEU A 216 -8.04 0.18 1.89
CA LEU A 216 -6.73 -0.47 1.96
C LEU A 216 -5.64 0.61 2.03
N VAL A 217 -4.86 0.63 3.10
CA VAL A 217 -3.87 1.67 3.38
C VAL A 217 -2.48 1.06 3.58
N SER A 218 -1.53 1.41 2.72
CA SER A 218 -0.14 0.96 2.80
C SER A 218 0.01 -0.56 2.95
N CYS A 219 -0.89 -1.33 2.33
CA CYS A 219 -0.82 -2.79 2.25
C CYS A 219 0.17 -3.19 1.15
N ARG A 220 1.23 -3.91 1.53
CA ARG A 220 2.31 -4.33 0.64
C ARG A 220 2.13 -5.74 0.12
N GLY A 221 2.68 -5.99 -1.07
CA GLY A 221 2.69 -7.33 -1.66
C GLY A 221 1.31 -7.86 -2.07
N LEU A 222 0.30 -6.99 -2.18
CA LEU A 222 -1.00 -7.36 -2.73
C LEU A 222 -0.88 -7.62 -4.24
N SER A 223 -1.40 -8.75 -4.69
CA SER A 223 -1.43 -9.16 -6.09
C SER A 223 -2.70 -8.73 -6.83
N VAL A 224 -2.65 -8.75 -8.16
CA VAL A 224 -3.87 -8.60 -8.99
C VAL A 224 -4.87 -9.72 -8.72
N ASP A 225 -4.39 -10.94 -8.42
CA ASP A 225 -5.22 -12.09 -8.08
C ASP A 225 -5.97 -11.89 -6.76
N PHE A 226 -5.38 -11.19 -5.78
CA PHE A 226 -6.07 -10.79 -4.56
C PHE A 226 -7.30 -9.95 -4.87
N LEU A 227 -7.17 -8.92 -5.73
CA LEU A 227 -8.31 -8.11 -6.15
C LEU A 227 -9.36 -8.95 -6.89
N ALA A 228 -8.93 -9.83 -7.79
CA ALA A 228 -9.87 -10.69 -8.52
C ALA A 228 -10.70 -11.58 -7.57
N ARG A 229 -10.07 -12.17 -6.53
CA ARG A 229 -10.78 -12.94 -5.50
C ARG A 229 -11.68 -12.06 -4.64
N LEU A 230 -11.22 -10.87 -4.28
CA LEU A 230 -11.99 -9.91 -3.49
C LEU A 230 -13.27 -9.48 -4.22
N THR A 231 -13.19 -9.21 -5.54
CA THR A 231 -14.37 -8.89 -6.37
C THR A 231 -15.38 -10.02 -6.42
N GLN A 232 -14.92 -11.28 -6.43
CA GLN A 232 -15.79 -12.46 -6.46
C GLN A 232 -16.52 -12.65 -5.13
N ILE A 233 -15.85 -12.42 -4.01
CA ILE A 233 -16.38 -12.69 -2.66
C ILE A 233 -17.23 -11.53 -2.14
N HIS A 234 -16.87 -10.29 -2.48
CA HIS A 234 -17.58 -9.09 -2.02
C HIS A 234 -18.18 -8.29 -3.19
N PRO A 235 -19.11 -8.85 -3.98
CA PRO A 235 -19.67 -8.17 -5.17
C PRO A 235 -20.49 -6.91 -4.83
N TYR A 236 -20.82 -6.70 -3.57
CA TYR A 236 -21.64 -5.59 -3.06
C TYR A 236 -20.84 -4.37 -2.60
N ILE A 237 -19.50 -4.34 -2.73
CA ILE A 237 -18.71 -3.15 -2.39
C ILE A 237 -19.15 -1.98 -3.28
N GLU A 238 -19.56 -0.89 -2.62
CA GLU A 238 -19.96 0.38 -3.20
C GLU A 238 -18.83 1.41 -3.13
N HIS A 239 -17.98 1.32 -2.10
CA HIS A 239 -16.91 2.28 -1.82
C HIS A 239 -15.58 1.58 -1.66
N LEU A 240 -14.61 1.90 -2.52
CA LEU A 240 -13.25 1.36 -2.44
C LEU A 240 -12.22 2.48 -2.41
N GLU A 241 -11.38 2.46 -1.38
CA GLU A 241 -10.23 3.35 -1.25
C GLU A 241 -8.95 2.54 -1.20
N ILE A 242 -8.01 2.86 -2.09
CA ILE A 242 -6.69 2.24 -2.18
C ILE A 242 -5.65 3.35 -2.01
N THR A 243 -4.93 3.32 -0.90
CA THR A 243 -3.91 4.31 -0.56
C THR A 243 -2.57 3.63 -0.39
N ASP A 244 -1.59 3.94 -1.23
CA ASP A 244 -0.20 3.42 -1.15
C ASP A 244 -0.11 1.87 -1.13
N CYS A 245 -0.99 1.18 -1.87
CA CYS A 245 -1.01 -0.28 -1.99
C CYS A 245 -0.54 -0.76 -3.37
N PHE A 246 -0.30 -2.07 -3.49
CA PHE A 246 0.16 -2.75 -4.71
C PHE A 246 1.56 -2.29 -5.17
N ASP A 247 2.48 -2.17 -4.22
CA ASP A 247 3.86 -1.71 -4.46
C ASP A 247 4.71 -2.68 -5.31
N ALA A 248 4.29 -3.94 -5.41
CA ALA A 248 4.93 -4.96 -6.25
C ALA A 248 4.56 -4.87 -7.75
N VAL A 249 3.54 -4.09 -8.08
CA VAL A 249 2.95 -4.01 -9.42
C VAL A 249 3.69 -2.95 -10.25
N ASP A 250 4.07 -3.31 -11.47
CA ASP A 250 4.70 -2.38 -12.42
C ASP A 250 3.67 -1.66 -13.32
N GLY A 251 4.15 -0.82 -14.25
CA GLY A 251 3.27 -0.02 -15.10
C GLY A 251 2.35 -0.84 -16.03
N GLU A 252 2.79 -2.03 -16.49
CA GLU A 252 1.95 -2.89 -17.33
C GLU A 252 0.88 -3.60 -16.49
N GLU A 253 1.26 -4.08 -15.31
CA GLU A 253 0.34 -4.71 -14.36
C GLU A 253 -0.64 -3.71 -13.72
N GLY A 254 -0.32 -2.42 -13.66
CA GLY A 254 -1.23 -1.36 -13.21
C GLY A 254 -2.52 -1.31 -14.02
N THR A 255 -2.46 -1.56 -15.33
CA THR A 255 -3.65 -1.67 -16.18
C THR A 255 -4.50 -2.90 -15.86
N ALA A 256 -3.87 -3.97 -15.35
CA ALA A 256 -4.57 -5.18 -14.92
C ALA A 256 -5.36 -4.93 -13.64
N ILE A 257 -4.82 -4.15 -12.69
CA ILE A 257 -5.57 -3.68 -11.51
C ILE A 257 -6.83 -2.95 -11.96
N MET A 258 -6.69 -1.94 -12.82
CA MET A 258 -7.83 -1.14 -13.30
C MET A 258 -8.89 -2.04 -13.96
N ARG A 259 -8.46 -3.02 -14.76
CA ARG A 259 -9.36 -3.99 -15.39
C ARG A 259 -10.13 -4.83 -14.38
N GLN A 260 -9.52 -5.23 -13.25
CA GLN A 260 -10.23 -5.94 -12.19
C GLN A 260 -11.23 -5.04 -11.47
N LEU A 261 -10.89 -3.76 -11.26
CA LEU A 261 -11.79 -2.80 -10.62
C LEU A 261 -13.08 -2.56 -11.43
N VAL A 262 -13.02 -2.57 -12.77
CA VAL A 262 -14.21 -2.47 -13.63
C VAL A 262 -15.18 -3.65 -13.46
N GLN A 263 -14.69 -4.81 -13.01
CA GLN A 263 -15.56 -5.98 -12.81
C GLN A 263 -16.50 -5.79 -11.61
N TRP A 264 -16.23 -4.82 -10.74
CA TRP A 264 -17.06 -4.50 -9.60
C TRP A 264 -18.31 -3.73 -10.01
N ARG A 265 -19.45 -4.42 -10.02
CA ARG A 265 -20.69 -3.85 -10.57
C ARG A 265 -21.40 -2.88 -9.64
N SER A 266 -21.21 -3.04 -8.34
CA SER A 266 -21.85 -2.21 -7.31
C SER A 266 -21.02 -0.97 -6.95
N LEU A 267 -19.81 -0.84 -7.50
CA LEU A 267 -18.86 0.21 -7.12
C LEU A 267 -19.32 1.57 -7.61
N LYS A 268 -19.59 2.48 -6.67
CA LYS A 268 -20.00 3.87 -6.90
C LYS A 268 -18.84 4.84 -6.73
N THR A 269 -17.97 4.61 -5.76
CA THR A 269 -16.84 5.51 -5.49
C THR A 269 -15.53 4.77 -5.48
N LEU A 270 -14.56 5.25 -6.26
CA LEU A 270 -13.20 4.73 -6.28
C LEU A 270 -12.22 5.85 -5.90
N ARG A 271 -11.42 5.61 -4.86
CA ARG A 271 -10.35 6.52 -4.44
C ARG A 271 -8.98 5.84 -4.57
N LEU A 272 -8.08 6.45 -5.32
CA LEU A 272 -6.71 6.01 -5.51
C LEU A 272 -5.75 7.11 -5.06
N SER A 273 -4.97 6.85 -4.02
CA SER A 273 -4.06 7.84 -3.45
C SER A 273 -2.66 7.26 -3.30
N TRP A 274 -1.63 8.02 -3.66
CA TRP A 274 -0.23 7.59 -3.51
C TRP A 274 0.13 6.27 -4.24
N CYS A 275 -0.68 5.83 -5.22
CA CYS A 275 -0.44 4.62 -5.99
C CYS A 275 0.70 4.85 -7.00
N SER A 276 1.89 4.30 -6.74
CA SER A 276 3.06 4.50 -7.61
C SER A 276 2.98 3.82 -8.97
N TRP A 277 2.14 2.79 -9.10
CA TRP A 277 1.86 2.08 -10.35
C TRP A 277 0.87 2.82 -11.25
N LEU A 278 0.22 3.87 -10.74
CA LEU A 278 -0.82 4.59 -11.48
C LEU A 278 -0.19 5.57 -12.47
N THR A 279 -0.43 5.32 -13.76
CA THR A 279 0.05 6.15 -14.87
C THR A 279 -1.11 6.76 -15.66
N THR A 280 -0.79 7.75 -16.49
CA THR A 280 -1.73 8.31 -17.47
C THR A 280 -2.40 7.22 -18.32
N GLU A 281 -1.61 6.23 -18.78
CA GLU A 281 -2.11 5.13 -19.61
C GLU A 281 -3.12 4.25 -18.86
N CYS A 282 -2.89 3.98 -17.58
CA CYS A 282 -3.83 3.23 -16.74
C CYS A 282 -5.18 3.93 -16.65
N LEU A 283 -5.19 5.23 -16.38
CA LEU A 283 -6.43 6.01 -16.24
C LEU A 283 -7.17 6.16 -17.57
N VAL A 284 -6.45 6.34 -18.68
CA VAL A 284 -7.07 6.41 -20.00
C VAL A 284 -7.67 5.05 -20.39
N ALA A 285 -6.93 3.95 -20.20
CA ALA A 285 -7.45 2.61 -20.46
C ALA A 285 -8.68 2.29 -19.59
N PHE A 286 -8.67 2.71 -18.33
CA PHE A 286 -9.82 2.58 -17.43
C PHE A 286 -11.05 3.34 -17.93
N ALA A 287 -10.90 4.58 -18.43
CA ALA A 287 -12.00 5.35 -18.99
C ALA A 287 -12.69 4.61 -20.15
N TYR A 288 -11.92 4.02 -21.05
CA TYR A 288 -12.46 3.21 -22.14
C TYR A 288 -13.15 1.93 -21.64
N GLN A 289 -12.59 1.26 -20.63
CA GLN A 289 -13.19 0.05 -20.06
C GLN A 289 -14.52 0.33 -19.34
N LEU A 290 -14.68 1.49 -18.71
CA LEU A 290 -15.94 1.89 -18.07
C LEU A 290 -17.10 2.04 -19.06
N LEU A 291 -16.80 2.28 -20.35
CA LEU A 291 -17.78 2.33 -21.43
C LEU A 291 -18.18 0.94 -21.95
N GLU A 292 -17.39 -0.10 -21.67
CA GLU A 292 -17.68 -1.45 -22.14
C GLU A 292 -18.89 -2.03 -21.39
N PRO A 293 -19.82 -2.70 -22.08
CA PRO A 293 -20.98 -3.30 -21.44
C PRO A 293 -20.60 -4.51 -20.57
N PRO A 294 -21.27 -4.71 -19.42
CA PRO A 294 -22.29 -3.85 -18.84
C PRO A 294 -21.68 -2.59 -18.22
N ALA A 295 -22.35 -1.45 -18.45
CA ALA A 295 -21.88 -0.15 -18.02
C ALA A 295 -21.60 -0.11 -16.51
N SER A 296 -20.49 0.52 -16.14
CA SER A 296 -20.11 0.69 -14.75
C SER A 296 -21.11 1.57 -13.99
N GLY A 297 -21.36 1.23 -12.72
CA GLY A 297 -22.13 2.06 -11.78
C GLY A 297 -21.31 3.15 -11.10
N LEU A 298 -20.07 3.40 -11.55
CA LEU A 298 -19.17 4.36 -10.93
C LEU A 298 -19.67 5.80 -11.10
N GLU A 299 -19.82 6.50 -9.98
CA GLU A 299 -20.30 7.88 -9.88
C GLU A 299 -19.17 8.85 -9.54
N GLU A 300 -18.18 8.41 -8.76
CA GLU A 300 -17.05 9.24 -8.32
C GLU A 300 -15.71 8.52 -8.49
N LEU A 301 -14.74 9.20 -9.10
CA LEU A 301 -13.33 8.79 -9.18
C LEU A 301 -12.45 9.89 -8.60
N HIS A 302 -11.75 9.59 -7.50
CA HIS A 302 -10.78 10.49 -6.89
C HIS A 302 -9.39 9.88 -7.00
N VAL A 303 -8.49 10.57 -7.66
CA VAL A 303 -7.10 10.16 -7.83
C VAL A 303 -6.24 11.28 -7.26
N SER A 304 -5.30 10.97 -6.36
CA SER A 304 -4.46 12.00 -5.76
C SER A 304 -3.04 11.53 -5.48
N HIS A 305 -2.13 12.49 -5.35
CA HIS A 305 -0.74 12.23 -4.99
C HIS A 305 -0.03 11.19 -5.89
N TYR A 306 -0.29 11.25 -7.19
CA TYR A 306 0.33 10.40 -8.22
C TYR A 306 1.67 10.95 -8.70
N PHE A 307 2.42 10.10 -9.42
CA PHE A 307 3.75 10.44 -9.95
C PHE A 307 3.78 10.71 -11.44
N ASP A 308 3.02 9.96 -12.24
CA ASP A 308 3.16 9.92 -13.71
C ASP A 308 1.80 10.06 -14.42
N VAL A 309 0.99 10.99 -13.93
CA VAL A 309 -0.32 11.32 -14.50
C VAL A 309 -0.31 12.75 -15.04
N VAL A 310 -0.66 12.90 -16.31
CA VAL A 310 -0.85 14.19 -16.97
C VAL A 310 -2.31 14.63 -16.78
N GLU A 311 -2.56 15.40 -15.73
CA GLU A 311 -3.89 15.81 -15.27
C GLU A 311 -4.80 16.34 -16.37
N ASP A 312 -4.37 17.38 -17.08
CA ASP A 312 -5.21 18.08 -18.06
C ASP A 312 -5.65 17.14 -19.19
N TYR A 313 -4.77 16.24 -19.59
CA TYR A 313 -5.07 15.23 -20.61
C TYR A 313 -6.08 14.21 -20.10
N VAL A 314 -5.86 13.64 -18.91
CA VAL A 314 -6.80 12.67 -18.33
C VAL A 314 -8.16 13.31 -18.08
N ARG A 315 -8.19 14.51 -17.49
CA ARG A 315 -9.42 15.26 -17.24
C ARG A 315 -10.22 15.47 -18.53
N SER A 316 -9.57 15.92 -19.61
CA SER A 316 -10.24 16.10 -20.90
C SER A 316 -10.87 14.81 -21.45
N ILE A 317 -10.20 13.66 -21.30
CA ILE A 317 -10.72 12.36 -21.76
C ILE A 317 -11.95 11.95 -20.95
N TYR A 318 -11.92 12.12 -19.63
CA TYR A 318 -13.06 11.74 -18.78
C TYR A 318 -14.26 12.67 -18.98
N GLU A 319 -14.03 13.98 -19.16
CA GLU A 319 -15.09 14.93 -19.50
C GLU A 319 -15.77 14.59 -20.84
N ASP A 320 -14.98 14.18 -21.84
CA ASP A 320 -15.48 13.82 -23.16
C ASP A 320 -16.19 12.44 -23.19
N LEU A 321 -15.65 11.44 -22.50
CA LEU A 321 -16.13 10.06 -22.55
C LEU A 321 -17.20 9.74 -21.50
N LEU A 322 -17.07 10.29 -20.30
CA LEU A 322 -17.85 9.93 -19.11
C LEU A 322 -18.37 11.20 -18.40
N PRO A 323 -19.21 12.02 -19.06
CA PRO A 323 -19.61 13.34 -18.54
C PRO A 323 -20.42 13.30 -17.23
N ASN A 324 -20.96 12.13 -16.86
CA ASN A 324 -21.71 11.95 -15.60
C ASN A 324 -20.83 11.49 -14.44
N LEU A 325 -19.57 11.10 -14.69
CA LEU A 325 -18.63 10.64 -13.67
C LEU A 325 -17.92 11.86 -13.06
N GLN A 326 -18.00 12.02 -11.74
CA GLN A 326 -17.26 13.07 -11.05
C GLN A 326 -15.80 12.65 -10.89
N VAL A 327 -14.89 13.32 -11.61
CA VAL A 327 -13.45 13.03 -11.56
C VAL A 327 -12.72 14.15 -10.85
N THR A 328 -12.00 13.78 -9.79
CA THR A 328 -11.05 14.65 -9.09
C THR A 328 -9.65 14.08 -9.27
N LEU A 329 -8.73 14.87 -9.84
CA LEU A 329 -7.31 14.55 -9.99
C LEU A 329 -6.50 15.53 -9.14
#